data_AF-A0A7S2QVY8-F1
#
_entry.id   AF-A0A7S2QVY8-F1
#
_cell.length_a   1.000
_cell.length_b   1.000
_cell.length_c   1.000
_cell.angle_alpha   90.00
_cell.angle_beta   90.00
_cell.angle_gamma   90.00
#
_symmetry.space_group_name_H-M   'P 1'
#
loop_
_entity.id
_entity.type
_entity.pdbx_description
1 polymer ?
#
loop_
_entity_poly.entity_id
_entity_poly.type
_entity_poly.pdbx_seq_one_letter_code
_entity_poly.pdbx_strand_id
1 'polypeptide(L)'
;FAEAIPGVVIQLMAIATSPEEVGVLPWLSVAVSAFTTGFVSATLSYDWDTDPGKREAAPDFYGFIPAEANKRVIVFVSMLLNSAVMLVIRCTSIVLLGLIGRNW
;
A
#
# COMPACT_ATOMS: atom_id res chain seq x y z
N PHE A 1 -2.14 -9.42 1.26
CA PHE A 1 -0.97 -8.54 1.09
C PHE A 1 0.07 -8.71 2.19
N ALA A 2 0.54 -9.95 2.39
CA ALA A 2 1.61 -10.22 3.34
C ALA A 2 2.99 -10.32 2.66
N GLU A 3 3.04 -10.68 1.37
CA GLU A 3 4.31 -10.87 0.62
C GLU A 3 4.98 -9.56 0.17
N ALA A 4 4.23 -8.48 -0.05
CA ALA A 4 4.82 -7.19 -0.42
C ALA A 4 5.58 -6.52 0.74
N ILE A 5 5.25 -6.88 1.99
CA ILE A 5 5.88 -6.35 3.19
C ILE A 5 7.38 -6.73 3.26
N PRO A 6 7.77 -8.03 3.21
CA PRO A 6 9.18 -8.40 3.22
C PRO A 6 9.93 -7.87 1.99
N GLY A 7 9.31 -7.84 0.80
CA GLY A 7 9.93 -7.29 -0.40
C GLY A 7 10.29 -5.81 -0.27
N VAL A 8 9.34 -4.97 0.16
CA VAL A 8 9.55 -3.54 0.37
C VAL A 8 10.52 -3.28 1.53
N VAL A 9 10.45 -4.06 2.61
CA VAL A 9 11.41 -3.97 3.73
C VAL A 9 12.84 -4.27 3.26
N ILE A 10 13.06 -5.32 2.46
CA ILE A 10 14.39 -5.64 1.92
C ILE A 10 14.90 -4.54 1.00
N GLN A 11 14.07 -4.01 0.10
CA GLN A 11 14.44 -2.89 -0.77
C GLN A 11 14.83 -1.65 0.05
N LEU A 12 14.05 -1.31 1.08
CA LEU A 12 14.34 -0.19 1.96
C LEU A 12 15.60 -0.43 2.81
N MET A 13 15.82 -1.65 3.32
CA MET A 13 17.07 -2.01 4.02
C MET A 13 18.29 -1.89 3.10
N ALA A 14 18.18 -2.33 1.84
CA ALA A 14 19.24 -2.21 0.86
C ALA A 14 19.58 -0.74 0.57
N ILE A 15 18.56 0.10 0.39
CA ILE A 15 18.73 1.56 0.23
C ILE A 15 19.40 2.16 1.48
N ALA A 16 18.94 1.82 2.69
CA ALA A 16 19.44 2.40 3.93
C ALA A 16 20.86 1.94 4.33
N THR A 17 21.29 0.75 3.88
CA THR A 17 22.60 0.18 4.22
C THR A 17 23.65 0.46 3.13
N SER A 18 23.27 1.08 2.02
CA SER A 18 24.18 1.37 0.91
C SER A 18 25.17 2.47 1.31
N PRO A 19 26.49 2.25 1.17
CA PRO A 19 27.53 3.24 1.50
C PRO A 19 27.72 4.32 0.42
N GLU A 20 27.14 4.12 -0.77
CA GLU A 20 27.22 5.02 -1.93
C GLU A 20 25.89 5.77 -2.13
N GLU A 21 25.91 6.90 -2.83
CA GLU A 21 24.69 7.60 -3.23
C GLU A 21 23.76 6.66 -3.98
N VAL A 22 22.59 6.42 -3.38
CA VAL A 22 21.60 5.53 -3.95
C VAL A 22 20.93 6.25 -5.12
N GLY A 23 21.09 5.71 -6.34
CA GLY A 23 20.46 6.26 -7.55
C GLY A 23 18.93 6.25 -7.50
N VAL A 24 18.29 6.71 -8.58
CA VAL A 24 16.81 6.82 -8.64
C VAL A 24 16.11 5.44 -8.78
N LEU A 25 16.81 4.42 -9.30
CA LEU A 25 16.22 3.12 -9.64
C LEU A 25 15.69 2.34 -8.42
N PRO A 26 16.38 2.25 -7.27
CA PRO A 26 15.86 1.57 -6.08
C PRO A 26 14.60 2.24 -5.52
N TRP A 27 14.53 3.57 -5.53
CA TRP A 27 13.34 4.32 -5.11
C TRP A 27 12.15 4.07 -6.04
N LEU A 28 12.39 3.99 -7.35
CA LEU A 28 11.36 3.64 -8.32
C LEU A 28 10.82 2.22 -8.07
N SER A 29 11.70 1.27 -7.74
CA SER A 29 11.32 -0.11 -7.42
C SER A 29 10.40 -0.19 -6.19
N VAL A 30 10.72 0.57 -5.13
CA VAL A 30 9.88 0.70 -3.94
C VAL A 30 8.53 1.31 -4.30
N ALA A 31 8.52 2.38 -5.11
CA ALA A 31 7.29 3.03 -5.55
C ALA A 31 6.38 2.06 -6.32
N VAL A 32 6.90 1.37 -7.35
CA VAL A 32 6.12 0.41 -8.15
C VAL A 32 5.56 -0.72 -7.29
N SER A 33 6.34 -1.21 -6.33
CA SER A 33 5.90 -2.28 -5.42
C SER A 33 4.76 -1.80 -4.50
N ALA A 34 4.86 -0.58 -3.97
CA ALA A 34 3.82 0.04 -3.15
C ALA A 34 2.55 0.31 -3.96
N PHE A 35 2.67 0.83 -5.19
CA PHE A 35 1.53 1.09 -6.07
C PHE A 35 0.83 -0.19 -6.50
N THR A 36 1.56 -1.23 -6.89
CA THR A 36 0.99 -2.52 -7.29
C THR A 36 0.23 -3.15 -6.12
N THR A 37 0.79 -3.03 -4.91
CA THR A 37 0.13 -3.49 -3.68
C THR A 37 -1.14 -2.70 -3.40
N GLY A 38 -1.07 -1.38 -3.45
CA GLY A 38 -2.22 -0.51 -3.25
C GLY A 38 -3.32 -0.77 -4.29
N PHE A 39 -2.96 -1.06 -5.54
CA PHE A 39 -3.90 -1.32 -6.62
C PHE A 39 -4.71 -2.60 -6.39
N VAL A 40 -4.05 -3.72 -6.08
CA VAL A 40 -4.75 -4.98 -5.82
C VAL A 40 -5.54 -4.89 -4.50
N SER A 41 -5.01 -4.18 -3.49
CA SER A 41 -5.75 -3.89 -2.26
C SER A 41 -7.03 -3.10 -2.53
N ALA A 42 -6.94 -2.04 -3.35
CA ALA A 42 -8.10 -1.23 -3.72
C ALA A 42 -9.10 -2.03 -4.57
N THR A 43 -8.61 -2.88 -5.47
CA THR A 43 -9.46 -3.78 -6.28
C THR A 43 -10.26 -4.74 -5.40
N LEU A 44 -9.62 -5.37 -4.42
CA LEU A 44 -10.29 -6.28 -3.51
C LEU A 44 -11.32 -5.55 -2.62
N SER A 45 -10.98 -4.37 -2.11
CA SER A 45 -11.92 -3.55 -1.35
C SER A 45 -13.09 -3.05 -2.22
N TYR A 46 -12.80 -2.77 -3.49
CA TYR A 46 -13.80 -2.36 -4.47
C TYR A 46 -14.81 -3.50 -4.73
N ASP A 47 -14.31 -4.71 -4.98
CA ASP A 47 -15.15 -5.89 -5.20
C ASP A 47 -16.02 -6.18 -3.97
N TRP A 48 -15.45 -6.12 -2.76
CA TRP A 48 -16.22 -6.34 -1.54
C TRP A 48 -17.30 -5.31 -1.29
N ASP A 49 -17.04 -4.04 -1.62
CA ASP A 49 -18.03 -3.00 -1.45
C ASP A 49 -19.15 -3.06 -2.47
N THR A 50 -18.89 -3.54 -3.70
CA THR A 50 -19.93 -3.66 -4.74
C THR A 50 -20.74 -4.95 -4.67
N ASP A 51 -20.38 -5.90 -3.82
CA ASP A 51 -21.12 -7.15 -3.63
C ASP A 51 -22.52 -6.89 -3.02
N PRO A 52 -23.61 -7.32 -3.69
CA PRO A 52 -24.97 -7.04 -3.25
C PRO A 52 -25.34 -7.77 -1.95
N GLY A 53 -24.84 -9.00 -1.74
CA GLY A 53 -25.12 -9.75 -0.52
C GLY A 53 -24.40 -9.14 0.70
N LYS A 54 -23.20 -8.61 0.50
CA LYS A 54 -22.46 -7.88 1.55
C LYS A 54 -23.08 -6.53 1.89
N ARG A 55 -23.56 -5.80 0.87
CA ARG A 55 -24.29 -4.54 1.06
C ARG A 55 -25.60 -4.74 1.82
N GLU A 56 -26.31 -5.83 1.55
CA GLU A 56 -27.53 -6.16 2.28
C GLU A 56 -27.24 -6.57 3.73
N ALA A 57 -26.16 -7.31 3.97
CA ALA A 57 -25.78 -7.76 5.32
C ALA A 57 -25.20 -6.65 6.21
N ALA A 58 -24.51 -5.65 5.66
CA ALA A 58 -23.89 -4.56 6.41
C ALA A 58 -23.97 -3.21 5.65
N PRO A 59 -25.17 -2.60 5.56
CA PRO A 59 -25.41 -1.39 4.77
C PRO A 59 -24.72 -0.13 5.33
N ASP A 60 -24.38 -0.11 6.62
CA ASP A 60 -23.64 1.01 7.23
C ASP A 60 -22.13 0.97 6.92
N PHE A 61 -21.62 -0.20 6.50
CA PHE A 61 -20.19 -0.42 6.24
C PHE A 61 -19.86 -0.43 4.75
N TYR A 62 -20.75 -0.98 3.92
CA TYR A 62 -20.61 -1.01 2.46
C TYR A 62 -21.52 0.01 1.79
N GLY A 63 -21.19 0.41 0.56
CA GLY A 63 -21.89 1.46 -0.19
C GLY A 63 -21.11 2.76 -0.32
N PHE A 64 -19.84 2.80 0.11
CA PHE A 64 -19.01 4.01 -0.02
C PHE A 64 -18.56 4.26 -1.47
N ILE A 65 -18.71 3.29 -2.38
CA ILE A 65 -18.45 3.47 -3.81
C ILE A 65 -19.69 4.09 -4.48
N PRO A 66 -19.58 5.33 -4.99
CA PRO A 66 -20.68 6.04 -5.61
C PRO A 66 -21.00 5.50 -7.02
N ALA A 67 -22.26 5.64 -7.43
CA ALA A 67 -22.72 5.20 -8.76
C ALA A 67 -22.15 6.04 -9.92
N GLU A 68 -21.76 7.29 -9.65
CA GLU A 68 -21.20 8.19 -10.67
C GLU A 68 -19.77 7.76 -11.06
N ALA A 69 -19.53 7.63 -12.37
CA ALA A 69 -18.25 7.16 -12.91
C ALA A 69 -17.05 8.00 -12.45
N ASN A 70 -17.18 9.33 -12.41
CA ASN A 70 -16.11 10.22 -11.97
C ASN A 70 -15.79 10.05 -10.47
N LYS A 71 -16.81 9.99 -9.62
CA LYS A 71 -16.63 9.83 -8.18
C LYS A 71 -16.07 8.45 -7.82
N ARG A 72 -16.44 7.42 -8.60
CA ARG A 72 -15.90 6.07 -8.47
C ARG A 72 -14.38 6.03 -8.65
N VAL A 73 -13.88 6.69 -9.69
CA VAL A 73 -12.43 6.77 -9.96
C VAL A 73 -11.72 7.48 -8.82
N ILE A 74 -12.29 8.57 -8.30
CA ILE A 74 -11.71 9.31 -7.18
C ILE A 74 -11.58 8.43 -5.93
N VAL A 75 -12.63 7.71 -5.56
CA VAL A 75 -12.62 6.79 -4.41
C VAL A 75 -11.65 5.64 -4.63
N PHE A 76 -11.60 5.07 -5.83
CA PHE A 76 -10.65 4.00 -6.14
C PHE A 76 -9.19 4.45 -6.02
N VAL A 77 -8.86 5.62 -6.60
CA VAL A 77 -7.52 6.20 -6.51
C VAL A 77 -7.16 6.58 -5.08
N SER A 78 -8.10 7.11 -4.28
CA SER A 78 -7.83 7.44 -2.88
C SER A 78 -7.55 6.20 -2.04
N MET A 79 -8.31 5.11 -2.23
CA MET A 79 -8.06 3.83 -1.56
C MET A 79 -6.69 3.23 -1.93
N LEU A 80 -6.35 3.28 -3.22
CA LEU A 80 -5.07 2.81 -3.74
C LEU A 80 -3.91 3.58 -3.11
N LEU A 81 -3.97 4.92 -3.12
CA LEU A 81 -2.93 5.77 -2.57
C LEU A 81 -2.81 5.59 -1.05
N ASN A 82 -3.93 5.54 -0.34
CA ASN A 82 -3.93 5.33 1.10
C ASN A 82 -3.29 3.99 1.49
N SER A 83 -3.61 2.92 0.76
CA SER A 83 -3.02 1.60 0.98
C SER A 83 -1.53 1.58 0.68
N ALA A 84 -1.10 2.18 -0.45
CA ALA A 84 0.30 2.29 -0.82
C ALA A 84 1.13 3.09 0.21
N VAL A 85 0.62 4.25 0.66
CA VAL A 85 1.28 5.10 1.67
C VAL A 85 1.38 4.37 3.00
N MET A 86 0.31 3.72 3.45
CA MET A 86 0.32 2.99 4.72
C MET A 86 1.31 1.82 4.70
N LEU A 87 1.47 1.14 3.56
CA LEU A 87 2.48 0.10 3.38
C LEU A 87 3.90 0.67 3.53
N VAL A 88 4.20 1.77 2.83
CA VAL A 88 5.53 2.42 2.88
C VAL A 88 5.85 2.88 4.31
N ILE A 89 4.89 3.47 5.03
CA ILE A 89 5.07 3.88 6.43
C ILE A 89 5.45 2.67 7.29
N ARG A 90 4.69 1.57 7.21
CA ARG A 90 4.95 0.36 8.01
C ARG A 90 6.33 -0.23 7.71
N CYS A 91 6.68 -0.35 6.44
CA CYS A 91 7.97 -0.93 6.04
C CYS A 91 9.13 -0.04 6.46
N THR A 92 9.00 1.28 6.33
CA THR A 92 10.02 2.24 6.77
C THR A 92 10.21 2.20 8.28
N SER A 93 9.12 2.13 9.06
CA SER A 93 9.21 1.99 10.52
C SER A 93 9.94 0.71 10.94
N ILE A 94 9.67 -0.43 10.28
CA ILE A 94 10.38 -1.69 10.55
C ILE A 94 11.88 -1.56 10.25
N VAL A 95 12.23 -0.95 9.12
CA VAL A 95 13.63 -0.69 8.75
C VAL A 95 14.33 0.20 9.76
N LEU A 96 13.72 1.31 10.16
CA LEU A 96 14.29 2.23 11.14
C LEU A 96 14.49 1.55 12.51
N LEU A 97 13.51 0.77 12.97
CA LEU A 97 13.63 -0.01 14.21
C LEU A 97 14.76 -1.06 14.10
N GLY A 98 14.87 -1.74 12.96
CA GLY A 98 15.94 -2.70 12.70
C GLY A 98 17.33 -2.06 12.69
N LEU A 99 17.47 -0.85 12.17
CA LEU A 99 18.73 -0.10 12.17
C LEU A 99 19.12 0.38 13.58
N ILE A 100 18.16 0.88 14.36
CA ILE A 100 18.39 1.30 15.76
C ILE A 100 18.78 0.10 16.63
N GLY A 101 18.10 -1.04 16.48
CA GLY A 101 18.40 -2.27 17.22
C GLY A 101 19.77 -2.87 16.89
N ARG A 102 20.38 -2.49 15.75
CA ARG A 102 21.72 -2.94 15.34
C ARG A 102 22.88 -2.17 16.01
N ASN A 103 22.59 -1.02 16.61
CA ASN A 103 23.59 -0.12 17.21
C ASN A 103 23.70 -0.28 18.75
N TRP A 104 23.00 -1.26 19.33
CA TRP A 104 23.12 -1.71 20.72
C TRP A 104 23.89 -3.03 20.78
#